data_AF-A0A8T6V1T2-F1
#
_entry.id   AF-A0A8T6V1T2-F1
#
_cell.length_a   1.000
_cell.length_b   1.000
_cell.length_c   1.000
_cell.angle_alpha   90.00
_cell.angle_beta   90.00
_cell.angle_gamma   90.00
#
_symmetry.space_group_name_H-M   'P 1'
#
loop_
_entity.id
_entity.type
_entity.pdbx_description
1 polymer ?
#
loop_
_entity_poly.entity_id
_entity_poly.type
_entity_poly.pdbx_seq_one_letter_code
_entity_poly.pdbx_strand_id
1 'polypeptide(L)'
;MAEEHGFIVSERRQTNVPGTVLIDYPQNSERATMIAPYSLRATREATISTPLGWKELEDIHPFDFNIYSLIERKVEPWKWFFNRKQSLPD
;
A
#
# COMPACT_ATOMS: atom_id res chain seq x y z
N MET A 1 -18.82 -6.17 12.88
CA MET A 1 -18.07 -5.10 13.58
C MET A 1 -16.60 -5.41 13.38
N ALA A 2 -15.76 -4.43 13.03
CA ALA A 2 -14.33 -4.66 12.96
C ALA A 2 -13.80 -5.01 14.35
N GLU A 3 -12.88 -5.96 14.46
CA GLU A 3 -12.18 -6.22 15.71
C GLU A 3 -11.35 -4.98 16.09
N GLU A 4 -11.50 -4.52 17.33
CA GLU A 4 -10.66 -3.44 17.86
C GLU A 4 -9.25 -3.98 18.11
N HIS A 5 -8.31 -3.60 17.25
CA HIS A 5 -6.89 -3.82 17.47
C HIS A 5 -6.28 -2.60 18.16
N GLY A 6 -5.59 -2.82 19.29
CA GLY A 6 -5.12 -1.75 20.17
C GLY A 6 -4.11 -0.74 19.58
N PHE A 7 -3.63 -0.97 18.36
CA PHE A 7 -2.70 -0.08 17.66
C PHE A 7 -3.23 0.44 16.31
N ILE A 8 -4.44 0.06 15.89
CA ILE A 8 -5.03 0.52 14.62
C ILE A 8 -6.04 1.62 14.91
N VAL A 9 -5.93 2.75 14.21
CA VAL A 9 -6.83 3.90 14.40
C VAL A 9 -7.35 4.41 13.06
N SER A 10 -8.54 5.04 13.07
CA SER A 10 -9.11 5.72 11.89
C SER A 10 -9.01 7.25 12.01
N GLU A 11 -8.89 7.80 13.21
CA GLU A 11 -8.81 9.25 13.42
C GLU A 11 -7.36 9.71 13.52
N ARG A 12 -6.97 10.70 12.70
CA ARG A 12 -5.62 11.28 12.73
C ARG A 12 -5.21 11.81 14.11
N ARG A 13 -6.15 12.30 14.92
CA ARG A 13 -5.86 12.78 16.28
C ARG A 13 -5.36 11.68 17.24
N GLN A 14 -5.58 10.41 16.90
CA GLN A 14 -5.18 9.26 17.71
C GLN A 14 -3.78 8.73 17.32
N THR A 15 -3.12 9.33 16.33
CA THR A 15 -1.76 8.92 15.90
C THR A 15 -0.64 9.51 16.77
N ASN A 16 -0.98 10.26 17.81
CA ASN A 16 -0.04 10.82 18.77
C ASN A 16 0.60 9.76 19.69
N VAL A 17 0.13 8.51 19.65
CA VAL A 17 0.72 7.36 20.34
C VAL A 17 1.71 6.66 19.40
N PRO A 18 3.01 6.54 19.75
CA PRO A 18 3.97 5.79 18.96
C PRO A 18 3.56 4.31 18.80
N GLY A 19 3.79 3.74 17.61
CA GLY A 19 3.39 2.37 17.29
C GLY A 19 1.98 2.24 16.72
N THR A 20 1.23 3.33 16.64
CA THR A 20 -0.10 3.36 16.01
C THR A 20 0.00 3.32 14.48
N VAL A 21 -0.91 2.59 13.85
CA VAL A 21 -1.13 2.53 12.40
C VAL A 21 -2.47 3.19 12.06
N LEU A 22 -2.42 4.25 11.25
CA LEU A 22 -3.61 4.94 10.77
C LEU A 22 -4.15 4.26 9.50
N ILE A 23 -5.45 3.94 9.51
CA ILE A 23 -6.20 3.64 8.29
C ILE A 23 -6.70 4.95 7.68
N ASP A 24 -5.94 5.51 6.73
CA ASP A 24 -6.22 6.82 6.11
C ASP A 24 -7.31 6.72 5.03
N TYR A 25 -8.54 6.45 5.43
CA TYR A 25 -9.70 6.37 4.53
C TYR A 25 -10.03 7.67 3.75
N PRO A 26 -9.66 8.90 4.20
CA PRO A 26 -9.88 10.12 3.40
C PRO A 26 -9.19 10.12 2.02
N GLN A 27 -8.26 9.19 1.78
CA GLN A 27 -7.62 8.99 0.48
C GLN A 27 -8.60 8.61 -0.65
N ASN A 28 -9.81 8.17 -0.31
CA ASN A 28 -10.88 7.89 -1.28
C ASN A 28 -11.73 9.13 -1.67
N SER A 29 -11.40 10.32 -1.14
CA SER A 29 -12.10 11.55 -1.49
C SER A 29 -11.74 12.06 -2.88
N GLU A 30 -12.64 12.80 -3.52
CA GLU A 30 -12.55 13.26 -4.92
C GLU A 30 -11.22 13.95 -5.29
N ARG A 31 -10.57 14.62 -4.33
CA ARG A 31 -9.36 15.44 -4.55
C ARG A 31 -8.11 14.87 -3.88
N ALA A 32 -8.21 13.72 -3.23
CA ALA A 32 -7.05 13.05 -2.66
C ALA A 32 -6.16 12.48 -3.78
N THR A 33 -4.88 12.32 -3.47
CA THR A 33 -3.90 11.77 -4.41
C THR A 33 -3.34 10.46 -3.88
N MET A 34 -3.20 9.48 -4.76
CA MET A 34 -2.56 8.22 -4.46
C MET A 34 -1.43 7.98 -5.46
N ILE A 35 -0.36 7.35 -4.97
CA ILE A 35 0.78 6.99 -5.80
C ILE A 35 0.37 5.96 -6.86
N ALA A 36 0.79 6.14 -8.11
CA ALA A 36 0.50 5.17 -9.16
C ALA A 36 1.37 3.90 -8.99
N PRO A 37 0.86 2.69 -9.31
CA PRO A 37 1.69 1.50 -9.41
C PRO A 37 2.91 1.73 -10.31
N TYR A 38 4.06 1.21 -9.89
CA TYR A 38 5.36 1.34 -10.54
C TYR A 38 5.95 2.76 -10.63
N SER A 39 5.33 3.75 -10.00
CA SER A 39 5.92 5.09 -9.93
C SER A 39 7.03 5.17 -8.87
N LEU A 40 8.00 6.05 -9.13
CA LEU A 40 9.14 6.31 -8.26
C LEU A 40 8.74 7.15 -7.05
N ARG A 41 9.46 6.93 -5.95
CA ARG A 41 9.41 7.78 -4.76
C ARG A 41 10.71 8.57 -4.67
N ALA A 42 10.60 9.81 -4.21
CA ALA A 42 11.74 10.68 -3.91
C ALA A 42 12.44 10.23 -2.61
N THR A 43 13.01 9.03 -2.62
CA THR A 43 13.85 8.46 -1.57
C THR A 43 15.29 8.36 -2.09
N ARG A 44 16.26 8.26 -1.17
CA ARG A 44 17.68 8.16 -1.55
C ARG A 44 17.94 6.90 -2.40
N GLU A 45 17.19 5.85 -2.13
CA GLU A 45 17.25 4.56 -2.81
C GLU A 45 16.43 4.53 -4.11
N ALA A 46 15.69 5.59 -4.45
CA ALA A 46 14.78 5.64 -5.60
C ALA A 46 13.80 4.44 -5.63
N THR A 47 13.13 4.21 -4.49
CA THR A 47 12.18 3.10 -4.33
C THR A 47 10.96 3.23 -5.25
N ILE A 48 10.36 2.10 -5.61
CA ILE A 48 9.22 2.02 -6.53
C ILE A 48 7.99 1.46 -5.81
N SER A 49 6.83 2.08 -6.03
CA SER A 49 5.53 1.60 -5.52
C SER A 49 5.10 0.32 -6.24
N THR A 50 5.64 -0.81 -5.79
CA THR A 50 5.59 -2.09 -6.53
C THR A 50 4.39 -2.93 -6.12
N PRO A 51 3.54 -3.38 -7.08
CA PRO A 51 2.50 -4.37 -6.82
C PRO A 51 3.06 -5.71 -6.33
N LEU A 52 2.43 -6.25 -5.28
CA LEU A 52 2.85 -7.47 -4.59
C LEU A 52 1.66 -8.41 -4.42
N GLY A 53 1.93 -9.70 -4.37
CA GLY A 53 0.99 -10.73 -3.93
C GLY A 53 1.01 -10.88 -2.40
N TRP A 54 -0.10 -11.35 -1.83
CA TRP A 54 -0.24 -11.52 -0.38
C TRP A 54 0.84 -12.40 0.26
N LYS A 55 1.27 -13.46 -0.43
CA LYS A 55 2.30 -14.38 0.06
C LYS A 55 3.70 -13.75 0.12
N GLU A 56 3.92 -12.62 -0.55
CA GLU A 56 5.22 -11.94 -0.55
C GLU A 56 5.37 -11.02 0.67
N LEU A 57 4.27 -10.60 1.31
CA LEU A 57 4.30 -9.51 2.30
C LEU A 57 5.07 -9.84 3.58
N GLU A 58 5.20 -11.11 3.94
CA GLU A 58 5.85 -11.52 5.20
C GLU A 58 7.38 -11.36 5.16
N ASP A 59 7.98 -11.43 3.97
CA ASP A 59 9.43 -11.57 3.80
C ASP A 59 10.12 -10.38 3.13
N ILE A 60 9.39 -9.31 2.82
CA ILE A 60 9.89 -8.19 2.02
C ILE A 60 10.13 -6.92 2.84
N HIS A 61 11.02 -6.08 2.33
CA HIS A 61 11.20 -4.72 2.78
C HIS A 61 10.91 -3.73 1.64
N PRO A 62 10.31 -2.55 1.90
CA PRO A 62 10.04 -1.55 0.85
C PRO A 62 11.28 -1.13 0.03
N PHE A 63 12.48 -1.19 0.63
CA PHE A 63 13.74 -0.85 -0.04
C PHE A 63 14.22 -1.91 -1.03
N ASP A 64 13.66 -3.12 -1.00
CA ASP A 64 13.98 -4.20 -1.94
C ASP A 64 13.53 -3.86 -3.36
N PHE A 65 12.62 -2.90 -3.52
CA PHE A 65 12.07 -2.49 -4.81
C PHE A 65 12.50 -1.07 -5.16
N ASN A 66 13.48 -0.96 -6.05
CA ASN A 66 14.02 0.29 -6.55
C ASN A 66 14.38 0.16 -8.04
N ILE A 67 14.87 1.26 -8.64
CA ILE A 67 15.22 1.31 -10.07
C ILE A 67 16.24 0.25 -10.51
N TYR A 68 17.07 -0.27 -9.61
CA TYR A 68 18.10 -1.25 -9.92
C TYR A 68 17.59 -2.68 -9.75
N SER A 69 16.79 -2.94 -8.71
CA SER A 69 16.34 -4.31 -8.38
C SER A 69 15.08 -4.72 -9.13
N LEU A 70 14.18 -3.79 -9.43
CA LEU A 70 12.87 -4.12 -9.98
C LEU A 70 12.96 -4.73 -11.39
N ILE A 71 13.98 -4.39 -12.17
CA ILE A 71 14.19 -4.90 -13.52
C ILE A 71 14.33 -6.43 -13.58
N GLU A 72 14.79 -7.05 -12.49
CA GLU A 72 14.95 -8.50 -12.37
C GLU A 72 13.64 -9.21 -11.98
N ARG A 73 12.60 -8.47 -11.60
CA ARG A 73 11.32 -9.03 -11.15
C ARG A 73 10.49 -9.53 -12.33
N LYS A 74 10.23 -10.84 -12.36
CA LYS A 74 9.47 -11.52 -13.44
C LYS A 74 8.02 -11.89 -13.07
N VAL A 75 7.56 -11.49 -11.89
CA VAL A 75 6.20 -11.80 -11.41
C VAL A 75 5.25 -10.63 -11.63
N GLU A 76 4.01 -10.94 -12.00
CA GLU A 76 2.96 -9.96 -12.27
C GLU A 76 1.72 -10.25 -11.38
N PRO A 77 1.76 -9.88 -10.09
CA PRO A 77 0.70 -10.25 -9.15
C PRO A 77 -0.65 -9.59 -9.45
N TRP A 78 -0.64 -8.45 -10.14
CA TRP A 78 -1.84 -7.66 -10.47
C TRP A 78 -2.36 -7.88 -11.90
N LYS A 79 -1.92 -8.93 -12.59
CA LYS A 79 -2.31 -9.25 -13.99
C LYS A 79 -3.83 -9.15 -14.25
N TRP A 80 -4.66 -9.48 -13.25
CA TRP A 80 -6.11 -9.51 -13.36
C TRP A 80 -6.82 -8.35 -12.67
N PHE A 81 -6.09 -7.34 -12.17
CA PHE A 81 -6.64 -6.27 -11.33
C PHE A 81 -7.83 -5.57 -12.02
N PHE A 82 -7.68 -5.19 -13.28
CA PHE A 82 -8.74 -4.51 -14.03
C PHE A 82 -9.88 -5.43 -14.51
N ASN A 83 -9.69 -6.75 -14.46
CA ASN A 83 -10.71 -7.72 -14.84
C ASN A 83 -11.67 -8.06 -13.69
N ARG A 84 -11.31 -7.74 -12.44
CA ARG A 84 -12.12 -8.04 -11.24
C ARG A 84 -12.80 -6.79 -10.70
N LYS A 85 -13.93 -6.42 -11.30
CA LYS A 85 -14.79 -5.37 -10.78
C LYS A 85 -15.69 -5.93 -9.68
N GLN A 86 -15.82 -5.21 -8.58
CA GLN A 86 -16.66 -5.56 -7.43
C GLN A 86 -17.53 -4.36 -7.05
N SER A 87 -18.72 -4.63 -6.53
CA SER A 87 -19.61 -3.62 -5.96
C SER A 87 -19.58 -3.72 -4.45
N LEU A 88 -19.84 -2.60 -3.77
CA LEU A 88 -20.08 -2.64 -2.33
C LEU A 88 -21.40 -3.38 -2.05
N PRO A 89 -21.44 -4.25 -1.02
CA PRO A 89 -22.69 -4.81 -0.54
C PRO A 89 -23.58 -3.72 0.05
N ASP A 90 -24.88 -4.01 0.15
CA ASP A 90 -25.87 -3.17 0.83
C ASP A 90 -25.56 -3.00 2.33
#